data_AF-A0A017HRZ5-F1
#
_entry.id   AF-A0A017HRZ5-F1
#
_cell.length_a   1.000
_cell.length_b   1.000
_cell.length_c   1.000
_cell.angle_alpha   90.00
_cell.angle_beta   90.00
_cell.angle_gamma   90.00
#
_symmetry.space_group_name_H-M   'P 1'
#
loop_
_entity.id
_entity.type
_entity.pdbx_description
1 polymer ?
#
loop_
_entity_poly.entity_id
_entity_poly.type
_entity_poly.pdbx_seq_one_letter_code
_entity_poly.pdbx_strand_id
1 'polypeptide(L)'
;MPEPRITVLPPVTLAPFMLATGWRPHWAYMGMWAAYAPALQLKLLHSVGGHVHSIAHVAPRRDRAGDPGDPDAAWARAFAKPIARRAAENWVMLERLHKAGLGPEPLGLAVAPRYRAWFSRGLTHSAGTLVADLHRYPPKVPATEEQVRAAGVIPDARLACVREQINGYVSDLNAVRGAMPEDAGEEVAALTERLDAALRGAR
;
A
#
# COMPACT_ATOMS: atom_id res chain seq x y z
N MET A 1 11.95 -12.64 -11.38
CA MET A 1 10.63 -12.01 -11.60
C MET A 1 10.79 -10.90 -12.64
N PRO A 2 9.80 -10.62 -13.51
CA PRO A 2 9.88 -9.45 -14.37
C PRO A 2 9.99 -8.19 -13.51
N GLU A 3 10.85 -7.27 -13.93
CA GLU A 3 11.13 -6.06 -13.18
C GLU A 3 9.93 -5.10 -13.28
N PRO A 4 9.36 -4.60 -12.16
CA PRO A 4 8.22 -3.69 -12.24
C PRO A 4 8.62 -2.39 -12.93
N ARG A 5 7.75 -1.94 -13.83
CA ARG A 5 7.73 -0.56 -14.29
C ARG A 5 7.36 0.35 -13.11
N ILE A 6 8.16 1.39 -12.89
CA ILE A 6 7.87 2.44 -11.90
C ILE A 6 7.32 3.66 -12.65
N THR A 7 6.11 4.06 -12.30
CA THR A 7 5.45 5.26 -12.85
C THR A 7 5.65 6.43 -11.90
N VAL A 8 6.24 7.52 -12.39
CA VAL A 8 6.29 8.79 -11.66
C VAL A 8 5.01 9.56 -11.95
N LEU A 9 4.20 9.75 -10.90
CA LEU A 9 2.94 10.46 -11.01
C LEU A 9 3.17 11.98 -11.07
N PRO A 10 2.31 12.74 -11.78
CA PRO A 10 2.18 14.19 -11.59
C PRO A 10 1.89 14.52 -10.12
N PRO A 11 1.91 15.81 -9.72
CA PRO A 11 1.57 16.20 -8.35
C PRO A 11 0.25 15.59 -7.90
N VAL A 12 0.26 14.92 -6.75
CA VAL A 12 -0.91 14.24 -6.19
C VAL A 12 -1.49 15.05 -5.05
N THR A 13 -2.78 15.34 -5.13
CA THR A 13 -3.54 15.89 -4.00
C THR A 13 -4.64 14.91 -3.61
N LEU A 14 -4.63 14.52 -2.35
CA LEU A 14 -5.64 13.67 -1.75
C LEU A 14 -6.60 14.52 -0.90
N ALA A 15 -7.90 14.37 -1.18
CA ALA A 15 -9.02 14.93 -0.42
C ALA A 15 -9.97 13.79 -0.04
N PRO A 16 -10.89 13.99 0.92
CA PRO A 16 -11.87 12.95 1.26
C PRO A 16 -12.57 12.42 0.00
N PHE A 17 -12.48 11.11 -0.22
CA PHE A 17 -13.05 10.38 -1.37
C PHE A 17 -12.49 10.75 -2.76
N MET A 18 -11.43 11.56 -2.82
CA MET A 18 -10.91 12.08 -4.08
C MET A 18 -9.38 12.02 -4.13
N LEU A 19 -8.86 11.60 -5.28
CA LEU A 19 -7.43 11.65 -5.60
C LEU A 19 -7.28 12.44 -6.90
N ALA A 20 -6.53 13.54 -6.86
CA ALA A 20 -6.20 14.31 -8.05
C ALA A 20 -4.75 14.04 -8.47
N THR A 21 -4.52 13.77 -9.75
CA THR A 21 -3.19 13.73 -10.38
C THR A 21 -3.06 14.94 -11.31
N GLY A 22 -2.23 15.91 -10.94
CA GLY A 22 -2.22 17.23 -11.56
C GLY A 22 -3.56 17.93 -11.35
N TRP A 23 -4.25 18.26 -12.44
CA TRP A 23 -5.57 18.92 -12.43
C TRP A 23 -6.74 17.94 -12.59
N ARG A 24 -6.47 16.64 -12.74
CA ARG A 24 -7.51 15.64 -13.03
C ARG A 24 -7.98 14.98 -11.74
N PRO A 25 -9.22 15.21 -11.31
CA PRO A 25 -9.77 14.57 -10.12
C PRO A 25 -10.30 13.17 -10.46
N HIS A 26 -10.09 12.22 -9.55
CA HIS A 26 -10.60 10.86 -9.63
C HIS A 26 -11.29 10.49 -8.33
N TRP A 27 -12.44 9.81 -8.42
CA TRP A 27 -13.04 9.18 -7.26
C TRP A 27 -12.07 8.14 -6.68
N ALA A 28 -11.97 8.10 -5.35
CA ALA A 28 -11.10 7.19 -4.66
C ALA A 28 -11.76 6.62 -3.40
N TYR A 29 -11.63 5.31 -3.23
CA TYR A 29 -11.98 4.61 -2.00
C TYR A 29 -10.91 4.85 -0.95
N MET A 30 -11.31 5.29 0.25
CA MET A 30 -10.40 5.57 1.34
C MET A 30 -10.30 4.35 2.26
N GLY A 31 -9.23 3.58 2.10
CA GLY A 31 -8.83 2.60 3.09
C GLY A 31 -8.09 3.26 4.26
N MET A 32 -7.97 2.53 5.36
CA MET A 32 -7.28 3.03 6.56
C MET A 32 -5.82 3.41 6.28
N TRP A 33 -5.14 2.72 5.36
CA TRP A 33 -3.72 2.87 5.09
C TRP A 33 -3.38 3.35 3.67
N ALA A 34 -4.36 3.30 2.77
CA ALA A 34 -4.17 3.64 1.36
C ALA A 34 -5.48 4.15 0.75
N ALA A 35 -5.36 5.00 -0.26
CA ALA A 35 -6.45 5.32 -1.17
C ALA A 35 -6.37 4.42 -2.40
N TYR A 36 -7.52 3.99 -2.92
CA TYR A 36 -7.61 3.27 -4.20
C TYR A 36 -8.46 4.08 -5.19
N ALA A 37 -7.87 4.45 -6.33
CA ALA A 37 -8.54 5.13 -7.43
C ALA A 37 -8.73 4.15 -8.61
N PRO A 38 -9.92 3.54 -8.77
CA PRO A 38 -10.13 2.47 -9.75
C PRO A 38 -9.91 2.90 -11.20
N ALA A 39 -10.32 4.12 -11.55
CA ALA A 39 -10.12 4.69 -12.89
C ALA A 39 -8.64 4.81 -13.28
N LEU A 40 -7.74 4.84 -12.29
CA LEU A 40 -6.30 4.85 -12.48
C LEU A 40 -5.64 3.50 -12.17
N GLN A 41 -6.42 2.52 -11.69
CA GLN A 41 -5.90 1.26 -11.15
C GLN A 41 -4.80 1.48 -10.10
N LEU A 42 -4.89 2.59 -9.35
CA LEU A 42 -3.84 3.09 -8.47
C LEU A 42 -4.24 2.90 -7.02
N LYS A 43 -3.42 2.15 -6.27
CA LYS A 43 -3.47 2.06 -4.82
C LYS A 43 -2.29 2.80 -4.22
N LEU A 44 -2.53 3.99 -3.67
CA LEU A 44 -1.51 4.88 -3.14
C LEU A 44 -1.56 4.91 -1.61
N LEU A 45 -0.41 4.69 -0.96
CA LEU A 45 -0.34 4.66 0.49
C LEU A 45 -0.52 6.07 1.09
N HIS A 46 -1.13 6.14 2.27
CA HIS A 46 -1.18 7.37 3.05
C HIS A 46 0.21 7.68 3.61
N SER A 47 0.69 8.89 3.37
CA SER A 47 2.05 9.30 3.76
C SER A 47 2.06 10.60 4.54
N VAL A 48 2.88 10.64 5.60
CA VAL A 48 3.25 11.86 6.34
C VAL A 48 4.78 11.88 6.46
N GLY A 49 5.42 12.89 5.86
CA GLY A 49 6.88 13.02 5.90
C GLY A 49 7.62 11.86 5.23
N GLY A 50 7.04 11.22 4.20
CA GLY A 50 7.65 10.08 3.49
C GLY A 50 7.49 8.73 4.17
N HIS A 51 6.73 8.69 5.27
CA HIS A 51 6.52 7.47 6.05
C HIS A 51 5.04 7.10 6.06
N VAL A 52 4.76 5.82 6.29
CA VAL A 52 3.39 5.33 6.29
C VAL A 52 2.56 6.02 7.36
N HIS A 53 1.30 6.28 7.01
CA HIS A 53 0.28 6.84 7.89
C HIS A 53 -1.01 6.03 7.82
N SER A 54 -1.83 6.13 8.86
CA SER A 54 -3.16 5.54 8.94
C SER A 54 -4.17 6.62 9.29
N ILE A 55 -5.29 6.64 8.58
CA ILE A 55 -6.45 7.50 8.87
C ILE A 55 -7.51 6.78 9.71
N ALA A 56 -7.20 5.58 10.23
CA ALA A 56 -8.13 4.84 11.07
C ALA A 56 -8.45 5.63 12.35
N HIS A 57 -9.72 5.62 12.77
CA HIS A 57 -10.15 6.31 14.00
C HIS A 57 -9.47 5.77 15.28
N VAL A 58 -9.01 4.52 15.25
CA VAL A 58 -8.25 3.88 16.34
C VAL A 58 -6.74 4.17 16.30
N ALA A 59 -6.24 4.82 15.24
CA ALA A 59 -4.83 5.15 15.15
C ALA A 59 -4.53 6.33 16.09
N PRO A 60 -3.47 6.24 16.93
CA PRO A 60 -3.06 7.37 17.74
C PRO A 60 -2.57 8.49 16.83
N ARG A 61 -2.57 9.71 17.38
CA ARG A 61 -1.91 10.82 16.70
C ARG A 61 -0.43 10.50 16.55
N ARG A 62 0.15 10.78 15.38
CA ARG A 62 1.53 10.41 15.05
C ARG A 62 2.57 10.99 16.03
N ASP A 63 2.32 12.18 16.55
CA ASP A 63 3.15 12.89 17.52
C ASP A 63 3.09 12.30 18.94
N ARG A 64 2.16 11.37 19.20
CA ARG A 64 1.99 10.67 20.49
C ARG A 64 2.26 9.17 20.39
N ALA A 65 2.61 8.67 19.21
CA ALA A 65 2.83 7.25 19.00
C ALA A 65 4.13 6.82 19.69
N GLY A 66 4.03 5.88 20.65
CA GLY A 66 5.16 5.41 21.44
C GLY A 66 5.43 6.20 22.74
N ASP A 67 4.52 7.10 23.13
CA ASP A 67 4.57 7.73 24.46
C ASP A 67 4.44 6.68 25.59
N PRO A 68 5.03 6.92 26.78
CA PRO A 68 4.87 6.03 27.94
C PRO A 68 3.37 5.88 28.29
N GLY A 69 2.85 4.65 28.19
CA GLY A 69 1.42 4.35 28.37
C GLY A 69 0.64 4.12 27.07
N ASP A 70 1.28 4.28 25.90
CA ASP A 70 0.75 3.78 24.63
C ASP A 70 0.89 2.24 24.64
N PRO A 71 -0.22 1.47 24.68
CA PRO A 71 -0.17 0.01 24.73
C PRO A 71 0.42 -0.61 23.45
N ASP A 72 0.74 0.20 22.45
CA ASP A 72 0.97 -0.24 21.08
C ASP A 72 2.24 0.39 20.48
N ALA A 73 3.43 0.01 20.98
CA ALA A 73 4.72 0.29 20.32
C ALA A 73 4.75 -0.10 18.82
N ALA A 74 3.81 -0.95 18.38
CA ALA A 74 3.56 -1.27 16.99
C ALA A 74 3.07 -0.07 16.14
N TRP A 75 2.39 0.94 16.69
CA TRP A 75 2.03 2.17 15.96
C TRP A 75 3.25 3.03 15.67
N ALA A 76 4.14 3.22 16.65
CA ALA A 76 5.39 3.95 16.45
C ALA A 76 6.23 3.28 15.34
N ARG A 77 6.39 1.96 15.38
CA ARG A 77 7.06 1.20 14.30
C ARG A 77 6.37 1.34 12.96
N ALA A 78 5.03 1.29 12.93
CA ALA A 78 4.28 1.44 11.70
C ALA A 78 4.47 2.82 11.07
N PHE A 79 4.41 3.87 11.89
CA PHE A 79 4.64 5.24 11.45
C PHE A 79 6.10 5.52 11.11
N ALA A 80 7.07 4.78 11.66
CA ALA A 80 8.47 4.88 11.29
C ALA A 80 8.83 4.12 9.99
N LYS A 81 7.91 3.33 9.41
CA LYS A 81 8.19 2.60 8.16
C LYS A 81 8.19 3.57 6.97
N PRO A 82 9.26 3.60 6.14
CA PRO A 82 9.28 4.38 4.90
C PRO A 82 8.23 3.90 3.90
N ILE A 83 7.62 4.84 3.18
CA ILE A 83 6.53 4.55 2.23
C ILE A 83 7.01 3.67 1.06
N ALA A 84 8.24 3.91 0.58
CA ALA A 84 8.85 3.14 -0.50
C ALA A 84 9.02 1.67 -0.11
N ARG A 85 9.51 1.42 1.12
CA ARG A 85 9.63 0.06 1.65
C ARG A 85 8.27 -0.64 1.73
N ARG A 86 7.22 0.05 2.21
CA ARG A 86 5.90 -0.58 2.27
C ARG A 86 5.32 -0.86 0.88
N ALA A 87 5.54 0.03 -0.09
CA ALA A 87 5.12 -0.22 -1.47
C ALA A 87 5.86 -1.42 -2.08
N ALA A 88 7.16 -1.58 -1.81
CA ALA A 88 7.94 -2.75 -2.21
C ALA A 88 7.44 -4.05 -1.57
N GLU A 89 7.18 -4.04 -0.26
CA GLU A 89 6.55 -5.18 0.45
C GLU A 89 5.21 -5.56 -0.19
N ASN A 90 4.35 -4.58 -0.47
CA ASN A 90 3.07 -4.80 -1.13
C ASN A 90 3.22 -5.39 -2.53
N TRP A 91 4.19 -4.91 -3.31
CA TRP A 91 4.46 -5.43 -4.66
C TRP A 91 4.83 -6.91 -4.64
N VAL A 92 5.78 -7.30 -3.77
CA VAL A 92 6.22 -8.70 -3.66
C VAL A 92 5.06 -9.61 -3.27
N MET A 93 4.22 -9.18 -2.33
CA MET A 93 3.02 -9.93 -1.95
C MET A 93 2.01 -10.04 -3.10
N LEU A 94 1.76 -8.95 -3.82
CA LEU A 94 0.83 -8.94 -4.97
C LEU A 94 1.28 -9.89 -6.07
N GLU A 95 2.55 -9.84 -6.46
CA GLU A 95 3.16 -10.74 -7.45
C GLU A 95 2.98 -12.21 -7.07
N ARG A 96 3.25 -12.53 -5.82
CA ARG A 96 3.13 -13.89 -5.28
C ARG A 96 1.69 -14.38 -5.28
N LEU A 97 0.78 -13.56 -4.76
CA LEU A 97 -0.65 -13.88 -4.74
C LEU A 97 -1.23 -14.01 -6.14
N HIS A 98 -0.83 -13.15 -7.08
CA HIS A 98 -1.29 -13.23 -8.46
C HIS A 98 -0.83 -14.52 -9.15
N LYS A 99 0.44 -14.90 -8.99
CA LYS A 99 0.98 -16.18 -9.52
C LYS A 99 0.24 -17.40 -8.96
N ALA A 100 -0.22 -17.33 -7.72
CA ALA A 100 -1.05 -18.35 -7.10
C ALA A 100 -2.56 -18.26 -7.47
N GLY A 101 -2.97 -17.29 -8.29
CA GLY A 101 -4.38 -17.06 -8.64
C GLY A 101 -5.23 -16.50 -7.49
N LEU A 102 -4.61 -15.91 -6.46
CA LEU A 102 -5.25 -15.44 -5.22
C LEU A 102 -5.41 -13.92 -5.16
N GLY A 103 -4.64 -13.16 -5.93
CA GLY A 103 -4.61 -11.70 -5.90
C GLY A 103 -4.84 -11.05 -7.28
N PRO A 104 -5.00 -9.72 -7.31
CA PRO A 104 -5.12 -8.97 -8.56
C PRO A 104 -3.82 -9.04 -9.36
N GLU A 105 -3.93 -8.85 -10.67
CA GLU A 105 -2.76 -8.69 -11.52
C GLU A 105 -1.99 -7.42 -11.13
N PRO A 106 -0.69 -7.52 -10.81
CA PRO A 106 0.15 -6.37 -10.54
C PRO A 106 0.57 -5.71 -11.87
N LEU A 107 0.23 -4.44 -12.04
CA LEU A 107 0.45 -3.68 -13.28
C LEU A 107 1.72 -2.82 -13.24
N GLY A 108 2.20 -2.51 -12.04
CA GLY A 108 3.43 -1.77 -11.81
C GLY A 108 3.49 -1.11 -10.44
N LEU A 109 4.52 -0.31 -10.25
CA LEU A 109 4.71 0.54 -9.07
C LEU A 109 4.44 2.00 -9.43
N ALA A 110 4.06 2.79 -8.43
CA ALA A 110 3.86 4.23 -8.60
C ALA A 110 4.55 5.02 -7.48
N VAL A 111 5.16 6.15 -7.85
CA VAL A 111 5.69 7.14 -6.90
C VAL A 111 5.05 8.50 -7.15
N ALA A 112 4.76 9.21 -6.07
CA ALA A 112 4.23 10.57 -6.08
C ALA A 112 5.24 11.48 -5.37
N PRO A 113 6.20 12.11 -6.10
CA PRO A 113 7.25 12.94 -5.50
C PRO A 113 6.69 14.19 -4.81
N ARG A 114 5.56 14.69 -5.31
CA ARG A 114 4.82 15.83 -4.78
C ARG A 114 3.44 15.36 -4.35
N TYR A 115 3.31 14.99 -3.08
CA TYR A 115 2.09 14.46 -2.48
C TYR A 115 1.59 15.38 -1.37
N ARG A 116 0.31 15.71 -1.39
CA ARG A 116 -0.39 16.44 -0.33
C ARG A 116 -1.68 15.71 0.03
N ALA A 117 -2.00 15.64 1.31
CA ALA A 117 -3.24 15.05 1.80
C ALA A 117 -3.86 15.91 2.90
N TRP A 118 -5.18 15.87 3.06
CA TRP A 118 -5.90 16.66 4.08
C TRP A 118 -5.44 16.38 5.52
N PHE A 119 -4.94 15.18 5.79
CA PHE A 119 -4.42 14.77 7.10
C PHE A 119 -2.94 15.09 7.32
N SER A 120 -2.21 15.48 6.26
CA SER A 120 -0.78 15.82 6.34
C SER A 120 -0.58 17.31 6.22
N ARG A 121 0.22 17.89 7.13
CA ARG A 121 0.69 19.27 6.96
C ARG A 121 1.80 19.29 5.93
N GLY A 122 1.68 20.17 4.93
CA GLY A 122 2.73 20.41 3.94
C GLY A 122 2.80 19.41 2.80
N LEU A 123 3.80 19.63 1.93
CA LEU A 123 4.12 18.78 0.80
C LEU A 123 5.08 17.67 1.23
N THR A 124 4.81 16.44 0.80
CA THR A 124 5.69 15.29 1.03
C THR A 124 5.71 14.40 -0.22
N HIS A 125 6.05 13.13 -0.08
CA HIS A 125 5.98 12.14 -1.16
C HIS A 125 5.23 10.88 -0.70
N SER A 126 4.72 10.12 -1.67
CA SER A 126 4.12 8.81 -1.42
C SER A 126 4.54 7.78 -2.48
N ALA A 127 4.25 6.52 -2.21
CA ALA A 127 4.45 5.41 -3.13
C ALA A 127 3.27 4.42 -3.01
N GLY A 128 3.10 3.59 -4.04
CA GLY A 128 1.99 2.66 -4.12
C GLY A 128 2.15 1.68 -5.26
N THR A 129 1.05 0.99 -5.57
CA THR A 129 1.01 -0.07 -6.58
C THR A 129 -0.07 0.27 -7.62
N LEU A 130 0.19 -0.13 -8.86
CA LEU A 130 -0.79 -0.20 -9.93
C LEU A 130 -1.29 -1.65 -9.97
N VAL A 131 -2.60 -1.86 -9.83
CA VAL A 131 -3.20 -3.19 -9.68
C VAL A 131 -4.50 -3.30 -10.45
N ALA A 132 -4.76 -4.46 -11.03
CA ALA A 132 -6.00 -4.71 -11.74
C ALA A 132 -7.24 -4.59 -10.83
N ASP A 133 -8.36 -4.21 -11.45
CA ASP A 133 -9.60 -3.94 -10.73
C ASP A 133 -10.36 -5.24 -10.43
N LEU A 134 -10.27 -5.72 -9.18
CA LEU A 134 -10.91 -6.97 -8.74
C LEU A 134 -12.43 -6.99 -8.92
N HIS A 135 -13.09 -5.83 -8.99
CA HIS A 135 -14.53 -5.77 -9.27
C HIS A 135 -14.89 -6.29 -10.67
N ARG A 136 -13.91 -6.38 -11.58
CA ARG A 136 -14.07 -6.91 -12.93
C ARG A 136 -13.70 -8.40 -13.06
N TYR A 137 -13.18 -9.00 -11.98
CA TYR A 137 -12.76 -10.40 -11.99
C TYR A 137 -13.98 -11.31 -11.83
N PRO A 138 -13.97 -12.51 -12.45
CA PRO A 138 -15.02 -13.49 -12.20
C PRO A 138 -14.96 -13.94 -10.73
N PRO A 139 -16.11 -14.06 -10.04
CA PRO A 139 -16.17 -14.58 -8.69
C PRO A 139 -15.58 -15.98 -8.58
N LYS A 140 -14.85 -16.24 -7.49
CA LYS A 140 -14.36 -17.57 -7.13
C LYS A 140 -14.49 -17.84 -5.63
N VAL A 141 -14.18 -19.06 -5.21
CA VAL A 141 -14.08 -19.41 -3.80
C VAL A 141 -13.00 -18.52 -3.13
N PRO A 142 -13.33 -17.87 -1.99
CA PRO A 142 -12.36 -17.07 -1.24
C PRO A 142 -11.10 -17.87 -0.90
N ALA A 143 -9.95 -17.20 -1.00
CA ALA A 143 -8.67 -17.77 -0.60
C ALA A 143 -8.67 -18.11 0.90
N THR A 144 -8.10 -19.26 1.26
CA THR A 144 -7.88 -19.65 2.66
C THR A 144 -6.57 -19.08 3.19
N GLU A 145 -6.41 -19.06 4.52
CA GLU A 145 -5.14 -18.68 5.15
C GLU A 145 -3.98 -19.56 4.66
N GLU A 146 -4.20 -20.87 4.57
CA GLU A 146 -3.21 -21.84 4.08
C GLU A 146 -2.77 -21.53 2.65
N GLN A 147 -3.71 -21.18 1.76
CA GLN A 147 -3.39 -20.78 0.39
C GLN A 147 -2.56 -19.48 0.35
N VAL A 148 -2.88 -18.51 1.19
CA VAL A 148 -2.10 -17.26 1.29
C VAL A 148 -0.68 -17.53 1.78
N ARG A 149 -0.52 -18.39 2.79
CA ARG A 149 0.81 -18.83 3.28
C ARG A 149 1.58 -19.61 2.23
N ALA A 150 0.93 -20.54 1.53
CA ALA A 150 1.54 -21.31 0.45
C ALA A 150 2.00 -20.42 -0.72
N ALA A 151 1.39 -19.24 -0.91
CA ALA A 151 1.86 -18.24 -1.85
C ALA A 151 3.10 -17.45 -1.34
N GLY A 152 3.62 -17.73 -0.13
CA GLY A 152 4.73 -17.00 0.47
C GLY A 152 4.34 -15.64 1.02
N VAL A 153 3.11 -15.51 1.53
CA VAL A 153 2.62 -14.31 2.22
C VAL A 153 2.24 -14.69 3.64
N ILE A 154 2.85 -14.03 4.62
CA ILE A 154 2.55 -14.18 6.04
C ILE A 154 1.36 -13.27 6.36
N PRO A 155 0.17 -13.81 6.67
CA PRO A 155 -0.99 -13.01 7.07
C PRO A 155 -0.77 -12.30 8.40
N ASP A 156 -1.50 -11.22 8.62
CA ASP A 156 -1.50 -10.56 9.93
C ASP A 156 -2.34 -11.32 10.96
N ALA A 157 -2.15 -11.00 12.25
CA ALA A 157 -2.87 -11.65 13.33
C ALA A 157 -4.41 -11.49 13.25
N ARG A 158 -4.91 -10.46 12.55
CA ARG A 158 -6.36 -10.26 12.34
C ARG A 158 -6.87 -10.86 11.03
N LEU A 159 -5.98 -11.51 10.27
CA LEU A 159 -6.26 -12.14 8.99
C LEU A 159 -7.02 -11.20 8.03
N ALA A 160 -6.66 -9.91 8.02
CA ALA A 160 -7.34 -8.90 7.23
C ALA A 160 -7.29 -9.26 5.74
N CYS A 161 -6.15 -9.72 5.23
CA CYS A 161 -6.01 -10.15 3.84
C CYS A 161 -6.89 -11.35 3.46
N VAL A 162 -7.28 -12.19 4.43
CA VAL A 162 -8.20 -13.33 4.23
C VAL A 162 -9.66 -12.92 4.41
N ARG A 163 -9.96 -12.03 5.36
CA ARG A 163 -11.33 -11.56 5.63
C ARG A 163 -11.84 -10.56 4.59
N GLU A 164 -10.95 -9.74 4.05
CA GLU A 164 -11.28 -8.60 3.19
C GLU A 164 -10.93 -8.91 1.72
N GLN A 165 -11.71 -9.83 1.15
CA GLN A 165 -11.58 -10.28 -0.24
C GLN A 165 -12.65 -9.68 -1.13
N ILE A 166 -12.30 -9.39 -2.38
CA ILE A 166 -13.24 -8.94 -3.41
C ILE A 166 -13.36 -10.07 -4.43
N ASN A 167 -14.57 -10.56 -4.70
CA ASN A 167 -14.82 -11.67 -5.62
C ASN A 167 -14.01 -12.96 -5.31
N GLY A 168 -13.59 -13.14 -4.05
CA GLY A 168 -12.75 -14.25 -3.61
C GLY A 168 -11.24 -14.07 -3.84
N TYR A 169 -10.79 -12.85 -4.16
CA TYR A 169 -9.37 -12.48 -4.29
C TYR A 169 -8.94 -11.56 -3.16
N VAL A 170 -7.72 -11.76 -2.67
CA VAL A 170 -7.08 -10.94 -1.63
C VAL A 170 -6.98 -9.49 -2.11
N SER A 171 -7.62 -8.57 -1.39
CA SER A 171 -7.72 -7.17 -1.81
C SER A 171 -6.95 -6.21 -0.90
N ASP A 172 -6.85 -6.49 0.40
CA ASP A 172 -6.11 -5.65 1.35
C ASP A 172 -4.80 -6.26 1.82
N LEU A 173 -3.73 -5.52 1.55
CA LEU A 173 -2.36 -5.82 1.95
C LEU A 173 -1.72 -4.58 2.58
N ASN A 174 -2.44 -3.47 2.78
CA ASN A 174 -1.78 -2.19 3.08
C ASN A 174 -1.53 -1.95 4.55
N ALA A 175 -2.21 -2.69 5.44
CA ALA A 175 -2.02 -2.52 6.86
C ALA A 175 -0.54 -2.70 7.21
N VAL A 176 0.06 -1.75 7.93
CA VAL A 176 1.50 -1.84 8.26
C VAL A 176 1.78 -2.89 9.34
N ARG A 177 0.77 -3.18 10.18
CA ARG A 177 0.71 -4.40 11.01
C ARG A 177 0.15 -5.61 10.23
N GLY A 178 -0.07 -5.42 8.93
CA GLY A 178 -0.72 -6.34 8.03
C GLY A 178 0.22 -7.43 7.52
N ALA A 179 -0.22 -8.08 6.46
CA ALA A 179 0.54 -9.13 5.80
C ALA A 179 1.96 -8.68 5.39
N MET A 180 2.87 -9.64 5.37
CA MET A 180 4.28 -9.48 5.00
C MET A 180 4.69 -10.56 4.00
N PRO A 181 5.56 -10.25 3.03
CA PRO A 181 6.13 -11.29 2.18
C PRO A 181 7.14 -12.13 2.99
N GLU A 182 7.05 -13.45 2.87
CA GLU A 182 7.96 -14.41 3.52
C GLU A 182 9.34 -14.40 2.83
N ASP A 183 10.44 -14.38 3.60
CA ASP A 183 11.82 -14.50 3.08
C ASP A 183 12.16 -13.57 1.88
N ALA A 184 11.61 -12.36 1.89
CA ALA A 184 11.70 -11.40 0.77
C ALA A 184 12.63 -10.21 1.03
N GLY A 185 13.54 -10.30 2.01
CA GLY A 185 14.36 -9.18 2.46
C GLY A 185 15.15 -8.48 1.35
N GLU A 186 15.83 -9.26 0.50
CA GLU A 186 16.64 -8.76 -0.61
C GLU A 186 15.78 -8.16 -1.74
N GLU A 187 14.69 -8.84 -2.12
CA GLU A 187 13.75 -8.36 -3.14
C GLU A 187 13.13 -7.02 -2.74
N VAL A 188 12.70 -6.91 -1.47
CA VAL A 188 12.14 -5.69 -0.90
C VAL A 188 13.19 -4.59 -0.86
N ALA A 189 14.43 -4.89 -0.46
CA ALA A 189 15.51 -3.90 -0.42
C ALA A 189 15.81 -3.33 -1.82
N ALA A 190 16.00 -4.19 -2.82
CA ALA A 190 16.26 -3.78 -4.20
C ALA A 190 15.12 -2.92 -4.78
N LEU A 191 13.86 -3.30 -4.55
CA LEU A 191 12.71 -2.51 -4.98
C LEU A 191 12.60 -1.18 -4.22
N THR A 192 12.92 -1.17 -2.93
CA THR A 192 12.92 0.05 -2.11
C THR A 192 13.92 1.05 -2.67
N GLU A 193 15.14 0.61 -2.99
CA GLU A 193 16.18 1.48 -3.57
C GLU A 193 15.75 2.08 -4.91
N ARG A 194 15.09 1.31 -5.77
CA ARG A 194 14.57 1.78 -7.06
C ARG A 194 13.46 2.82 -6.88
N LEU A 195 12.54 2.58 -5.96
CA LEU A 195 11.48 3.55 -5.61
C LEU A 195 12.08 4.84 -5.05
N ASP A 196 13.07 4.74 -4.17
CA ASP A 196 13.77 5.89 -3.60
C ASP A 196 14.57 6.66 -4.66
N ALA A 197 15.20 5.96 -5.61
CA ALA A 197 15.88 6.57 -6.74
C ALA A 197 14.90 7.35 -7.64
N ALA A 198 13.74 6.77 -7.95
CA ALA A 198 12.68 7.44 -8.71
C ALA A 198 12.13 8.68 -7.97
N LEU A 199 11.97 8.58 -6.64
CA LEU A 199 11.56 9.70 -5.78
C LEU A 199 12.59 10.83 -5.71
N ARG A 200 13.89 10.52 -5.78
CA ARG A 200 14.97 11.53 -5.81
C ARG A 200 15.11 12.18 -7.18
N GLY A 201 15.06 11.40 -8.25
CA GLY A 201 15.23 11.90 -9.62
C GLY A 201 14.09 12.78 -10.13
N ALA A 202 12.95 12.81 -9.44
CA ALA A 202 11.77 13.60 -9.79
C ALA A 202 11.53 14.82 -8.89
N ARG A 203 12.49 15.16 -8.02
CA ARG A 203 12.45 16.35 -7.16
C ARG A 203 13.00 17.59 -7.86
#